data_AF-A0A7C5JNJ2-F1
#
_entry.id   AF-A0A7C5JNJ2-F1
#
_cell.length_a   1.000
_cell.length_b   1.000
_cell.length_c   1.000
_cell.angle_alpha   90.00
_cell.angle_beta   90.00
_cell.angle_gamma   90.00
#
_symmetry.space_group_name_H-M   'P 1'
#
loop_
_entity.id
_entity.type
_entity.pdbx_description
1 polymer ?
#
loop_
_entity_poly.entity_id
_entity_poly.type
_entity_poly.pdbx_seq_one_letter_code
_entity_poly.pdbx_strand_id
1 'polypeptide(L)'
;MSIKSILYGIFAGLFGGGFSAFFPAITGGVGGLLAGHATALRDDVAFLVSQGASRTVYYIGGFFLLFVPDLYMARGGASHLLKTLYIPQGATDLYVVMTATAIASVISLVMFEMLVRGIVRIVVIYGLRFISIVALVIILFFVLFFSGWDGIIFCIVSSAVGLIPVFWGARRMNCLGVILLPVACNMSGFGEQVAVWLGLI
;
A
#
# COMPACT_ATOMS: atom_id res chain seq x y z
N MET A 1 12.41 1.38 -25.52
CA MET A 1 12.24 0.75 -24.19
C MET A 1 13.12 -0.50 -24.16
N SER A 2 14.10 -0.59 -23.26
CA SER A 2 14.96 -1.78 -23.19
C SER A 2 14.24 -2.88 -22.41
N ILE A 3 14.13 -4.08 -22.98
CA ILE A 3 13.53 -5.26 -22.33
C ILE A 3 14.17 -5.54 -20.96
N LYS A 4 15.48 -5.26 -20.83
CA LYS A 4 16.21 -5.42 -19.57
C LYS A 4 15.64 -4.52 -18.46
N SER A 5 15.36 -3.25 -18.75
CA SER A 5 14.78 -2.31 -17.77
C SER A 5 13.42 -2.78 -17.26
N ILE A 6 12.59 -3.35 -18.14
CA ILE A 6 11.26 -3.87 -17.78
C ILE A 6 11.41 -5.06 -16.83
N LEU A 7 12.24 -6.04 -17.19
CA LEU A 7 12.49 -7.22 -16.36
C LEU A 7 13.03 -6.83 -14.98
N TYR A 8 14.01 -5.92 -14.92
CA TYR A 8 14.52 -5.40 -13.66
C TYR A 8 13.45 -4.71 -12.82
N GLY A 9 12.60 -3.90 -13.45
CA GLY A 9 11.44 -3.29 -12.79
C GLY A 9 10.48 -4.31 -12.23
N ILE A 10 10.13 -5.35 -12.99
CA ILE A 10 9.25 -6.44 -12.54
C ILE A 10 9.86 -7.14 -11.34
N PHE A 11 11.12 -7.60 -11.40
CA PHE A 11 11.75 -8.30 -10.29
C PHE A 11 11.82 -7.43 -9.03
N ALA A 12 12.27 -6.18 -9.14
CA ALA A 12 12.28 -5.25 -8.02
C ALA A 12 10.88 -5.05 -7.43
N GLY A 13 9.87 -4.91 -8.29
CA GLY A 13 8.48 -4.77 -7.86
C GLY A 13 7.92 -6.02 -7.20
N LEU A 14 8.23 -7.22 -7.71
CA LEU A 14 7.82 -8.50 -7.12
C LEU A 14 8.36 -8.65 -5.69
N PHE A 15 9.65 -8.36 -5.49
CA PHE A 15 10.27 -8.40 -4.16
C PHE A 15 9.70 -7.33 -3.23
N GLY A 16 9.51 -6.09 -3.72
CA GLY A 16 8.92 -5.00 -2.94
C GLY A 16 7.47 -5.27 -2.53
N GLY A 17 6.68 -5.80 -3.45
CA GLY A 17 5.28 -6.15 -3.20
C GLY A 17 5.13 -7.38 -2.31
N GLY A 18 5.98 -8.40 -2.51
CA GLY A 18 6.05 -9.57 -1.66
C GLY A 18 6.41 -9.18 -0.22
N PHE A 19 7.45 -8.37 -0.03
CA PHE A 19 7.81 -7.81 1.27
C PHE A 19 6.65 -7.02 1.90
N SER A 20 5.94 -6.20 1.12
CA SER A 20 4.77 -5.46 1.60
C SER A 20 3.60 -6.35 2.03
N ALA A 21 3.41 -7.50 1.38
CA ALA A 21 2.30 -8.40 1.71
C ALA A 21 2.50 -9.08 3.07
N PHE A 22 3.76 -9.38 3.44
CA PHE A 22 4.09 -10.05 4.71
C PHE A 22 4.27 -9.08 5.87
N PHE A 23 4.90 -7.92 5.66
CA PHE A 23 5.23 -6.98 6.73
C PHE A 23 4.09 -5.97 6.98
N PRO A 24 3.58 -5.82 8.23
CA PRO A 24 2.61 -4.79 8.58
C PRO A 24 3.18 -3.39 8.39
N ALA A 25 2.28 -2.41 8.23
CA ALA A 25 2.58 -1.01 7.96
C ALA A 25 3.29 -0.71 6.61
N ILE A 26 3.77 -1.74 5.89
CA ILE A 26 4.33 -1.59 4.54
C ILE A 26 3.23 -1.81 3.51
N THR A 27 2.86 -0.76 2.80
CA THR A 27 1.96 -0.86 1.65
C THR A 27 2.74 -1.08 0.36
N GLY A 28 2.10 -1.60 -0.69
CA GLY A 28 2.77 -1.86 -1.97
C GLY A 28 3.50 -0.67 -2.59
N GLY A 29 3.06 0.57 -2.33
CA GLY A 29 3.79 1.77 -2.79
C GLY A 29 5.11 1.97 -2.04
N VAL A 30 5.10 1.73 -0.73
CA VAL A 30 6.27 1.88 0.14
C VAL A 30 7.26 0.74 -0.10
N GLY A 31 6.81 -0.51 -0.17
CA GLY A 31 7.71 -1.62 -0.48
C GLY A 31 8.29 -1.53 -1.88
N GLY A 32 7.56 -1.00 -2.86
CA GLY A 32 8.11 -0.71 -4.19
C GLY A 32 9.18 0.39 -4.16
N LEU A 33 9.03 1.39 -3.28
CA LEU A 33 10.03 2.43 -3.05
C LEU A 33 11.29 1.86 -2.37
N LEU A 34 11.12 1.02 -1.34
CA LEU A 34 12.21 0.34 -0.64
C LEU A 34 12.97 -0.59 -1.58
N ALA A 35 12.26 -1.39 -2.37
CA ALA A 35 12.87 -2.26 -3.37
C ALA A 35 13.62 -1.45 -4.43
N GLY A 36 13.04 -0.35 -4.92
CA GLY A 36 13.72 0.56 -5.85
C GLY A 36 15.04 1.13 -5.30
N HIS A 37 15.10 1.43 -3.99
CA HIS A 37 16.34 1.83 -3.33
C HIS A 37 17.32 0.66 -3.16
N ALA A 38 16.84 -0.51 -2.74
CA ALA A 38 17.66 -1.70 -2.54
C ALA A 38 18.29 -2.21 -3.86
N THR A 39 17.57 -2.11 -4.98
CA THR A 39 18.02 -2.54 -6.30
C THR A 39 18.62 -1.39 -7.13
N ALA A 40 18.81 -0.21 -6.53
CA ALA A 40 19.36 0.99 -7.17
C ALA A 40 18.72 1.32 -8.53
N LEU A 41 17.38 1.24 -8.63
CA LEU A 41 16.66 1.57 -9.85
C LEU A 41 16.79 3.06 -10.17
N ARG A 42 17.46 3.39 -11.29
CA ARG A 42 17.64 4.78 -11.76
C ARG A 42 16.79 5.15 -12.98
N ASP A 43 16.24 4.15 -13.67
CA ASP A 43 15.42 4.34 -14.87
C ASP A 43 13.96 4.60 -14.49
N ASP A 44 13.40 5.75 -14.88
CA ASP A 44 12.03 6.17 -14.57
C ASP A 44 11.00 5.14 -15.06
N VAL A 45 11.26 4.52 -16.22
CA VAL A 45 10.36 3.51 -16.78
C VAL A 45 10.41 2.24 -15.94
N ALA A 46 11.62 1.79 -15.56
CA ALA A 46 11.78 0.63 -14.68
C ALA A 46 11.14 0.89 -13.31
N PHE A 47 11.23 2.12 -12.80
CA PHE A 47 10.64 2.54 -11.54
C PHE A 47 9.12 2.51 -11.58
N LEU A 48 8.51 3.02 -12.66
CA LEU A 48 7.06 2.95 -12.88
C LEU A 48 6.57 1.49 -12.98
N VAL A 49 7.28 0.65 -13.72
CA VAL A 49 6.97 -0.79 -13.83
C VAL A 49 7.07 -1.46 -12.45
N SER A 50 8.11 -1.18 -11.69
CA SER A 50 8.30 -1.70 -10.33
C SER A 50 7.17 -1.29 -9.37
N GLN A 51 6.74 -0.03 -9.42
CA GLN A 51 5.61 0.45 -8.62
C GLN A 51 4.29 -0.24 -8.98
N GLY A 52 4.05 -0.48 -10.27
CA GLY A 52 2.90 -1.25 -10.72
C GLY A 52 2.95 -2.69 -10.21
N ALA A 53 4.05 -3.40 -10.48
CA ALA A 53 4.24 -4.79 -10.06
C ALA A 53 4.13 -4.96 -8.53
N SER A 54 4.74 -4.07 -7.76
CA SER A 54 4.69 -4.10 -6.29
C SER A 54 3.28 -3.96 -5.74
N ARG A 55 2.47 -3.04 -6.27
CA ARG A 55 1.07 -2.87 -5.85
C ARG A 55 0.23 -4.07 -6.24
N THR A 56 0.41 -4.62 -7.44
CA THR A 56 -0.31 -5.81 -7.88
C THR A 56 -0.03 -6.99 -6.95
N VAL A 57 1.24 -7.26 -6.63
CA VAL A 57 1.60 -8.34 -5.70
C VAL A 57 1.08 -8.06 -4.29
N TYR A 58 1.16 -6.82 -3.80
CA TYR A 58 0.65 -6.46 -2.49
C TYR A 58 -0.86 -6.67 -2.37
N TYR A 59 -1.66 -6.18 -3.33
CA TYR A 59 -3.11 -6.28 -3.27
C TYR A 59 -3.60 -7.70 -3.53
N ILE A 60 -3.07 -8.38 -4.54
CA ILE A 60 -3.48 -9.77 -4.85
C ILE A 60 -2.95 -10.73 -3.78
N GLY A 61 -1.68 -10.61 -3.41
CA GLY A 61 -1.07 -11.44 -2.37
C GLY A 61 -1.72 -11.23 -1.01
N GLY A 62 -1.94 -9.97 -0.61
CA GLY A 62 -2.64 -9.66 0.63
C GLY A 62 -4.10 -10.14 0.66
N PHE A 63 -4.76 -10.15 -0.51
CA PHE A 63 -6.08 -10.74 -0.65
C PHE A 63 -6.04 -12.28 -0.56
N PHE A 64 -5.06 -12.93 -1.18
CA PHE A 64 -4.90 -14.39 -1.10
C PHE A 64 -4.61 -14.86 0.33
N LEU A 65 -3.85 -14.12 1.13
CA LEU A 65 -3.57 -14.45 2.53
C LEU A 65 -4.84 -14.62 3.39
N LEU A 66 -5.96 -14.00 3.01
CA LEU A 66 -7.24 -14.21 3.66
C LEU A 66 -7.82 -15.61 3.38
N PHE A 67 -7.58 -16.14 2.18
CA PHE A 67 -8.14 -17.40 1.68
C PHE A 67 -7.21 -18.60 1.85
N VAL A 68 -5.96 -18.39 2.26
CA VAL A 68 -5.08 -19.51 2.61
C VAL A 68 -5.65 -20.23 3.84
N PRO A 69 -5.91 -21.54 3.76
CA PRO A 69 -6.36 -22.34 4.90
C PRO A 69 -5.42 -22.14 6.10
N ASP A 70 -5.99 -22.13 7.30
CA ASP A 70 -5.26 -22.01 8.58
C ASP A 70 -4.60 -20.65 8.89
N LEU A 71 -4.53 -19.71 7.93
CA LEU A 71 -3.93 -18.38 8.13
C LEU A 71 -4.96 -17.27 8.38
N TYR A 72 -6.01 -17.18 7.55
CA TYR A 72 -7.10 -16.18 7.63
C TYR A 72 -6.65 -14.73 7.88
N MET A 73 -5.47 -14.39 7.35
CA MET A 73 -4.80 -13.12 7.61
C MET A 73 -5.25 -12.09 6.59
N ALA A 74 -6.07 -11.13 7.02
CA ALA A 74 -6.51 -10.05 6.16
C ALA A 74 -5.44 -8.96 6.08
N ARG A 75 -4.90 -8.72 4.87
CA ARG A 75 -3.94 -7.65 4.57
C ARG A 75 -4.50 -6.68 3.53
N GLY A 76 -4.44 -5.39 3.85
CA GLY A 76 -4.98 -4.30 3.01
C GLY A 76 -6.50 -4.13 3.13
N GLY A 77 -7.00 -3.00 2.63
CA GLY A 77 -8.41 -2.61 2.83
C GLY A 77 -9.43 -3.57 2.23
N ALA A 78 -9.18 -4.10 1.03
CA ALA A 78 -10.13 -5.00 0.35
C ALA A 78 -10.34 -6.31 1.12
N SER A 79 -9.28 -6.91 1.66
CA SER A 79 -9.39 -8.15 2.44
C SER A 79 -10.06 -7.91 3.80
N HIS A 80 -9.81 -6.77 4.46
CA HIS A 80 -10.52 -6.40 5.69
C HIS A 80 -12.01 -6.19 5.46
N LEU A 81 -12.39 -5.51 4.36
CA LEU A 81 -13.79 -5.34 3.99
C LEU A 81 -14.47 -6.67 3.66
N LEU A 82 -13.77 -7.61 3.02
CA LEU A 82 -14.37 -8.90 2.71
C LEU A 82 -14.50 -9.78 3.96
N LYS A 83 -13.52 -9.74 4.87
CA LYS A 83 -13.51 -10.51 6.10
C LYS A 83 -14.71 -10.19 7.01
N THR A 84 -15.32 -9.00 6.91
CA THR A 84 -16.55 -8.69 7.65
C THR A 84 -17.80 -9.36 7.08
N LEU A 85 -17.77 -9.75 5.79
CA LEU A 85 -18.90 -10.35 5.08
C LEU A 85 -18.76 -11.85 4.89
N TYR A 86 -17.54 -12.36 4.76
CA TYR A 86 -17.27 -13.76 4.42
C TYR A 86 -16.00 -14.27 5.09
N ILE A 87 -16.09 -15.45 5.69
CA ILE A 87 -14.95 -16.18 6.28
C ILE A 87 -14.73 -17.42 5.41
N PRO A 88 -13.56 -17.57 4.76
CA PRO A 88 -13.27 -18.70 3.89
C PRO A 88 -13.28 -20.02 4.68
N GLN A 89 -13.84 -21.08 4.10
CA GLN A 89 -14.04 -22.35 4.79
C GLN A 89 -13.17 -23.49 4.25
N GLY A 90 -12.53 -23.32 3.09
CA GLY A 90 -11.64 -24.36 2.55
C GLY A 90 -10.77 -23.94 1.37
N ALA A 91 -9.94 -24.89 0.90
CA ALA A 91 -9.04 -24.70 -0.23
C ALA A 91 -9.78 -24.41 -1.56
N THR A 92 -11.04 -24.81 -1.68
CA THR A 92 -11.90 -24.47 -2.82
C THR A 92 -12.04 -22.97 -3.01
N ASP A 93 -12.20 -22.22 -1.92
CA ASP A 93 -12.41 -20.77 -1.97
C ASP A 93 -11.15 -20.06 -2.47
N LEU A 94 -9.97 -20.59 -2.13
CA LEU A 94 -8.70 -20.11 -2.65
C LEU A 94 -8.61 -20.27 -4.16
N TYR A 95 -8.98 -21.43 -4.72
CA TYR A 95 -8.96 -21.62 -6.18
C TYR A 95 -9.99 -20.74 -6.91
N VAL A 96 -11.17 -20.53 -6.32
CA VAL A 96 -12.18 -19.61 -6.86
C VAL A 96 -11.64 -18.18 -6.90
N VAL A 97 -10.96 -17.75 -5.83
CA VAL A 97 -10.37 -16.41 -5.78
C VAL A 97 -9.18 -16.26 -6.74
N MET A 98 -8.34 -17.28 -6.90
CA MET A 98 -7.26 -17.28 -7.89
C MET A 98 -7.78 -17.16 -9.32
N THR A 99 -8.84 -17.88 -9.66
CA THR A 99 -9.47 -17.80 -11.00
C THR A 99 -10.18 -16.46 -11.21
N ALA A 100 -10.91 -15.95 -10.21
CA ALA A 100 -11.56 -14.65 -10.27
C ALA A 100 -10.56 -13.50 -10.43
N THR A 101 -9.45 -13.53 -9.70
CA THR A 101 -8.38 -12.52 -9.83
C THR A 101 -7.66 -12.60 -11.18
N ALA A 102 -7.45 -13.81 -11.73
CA ALA A 102 -6.93 -13.98 -13.08
C ALA A 102 -7.86 -13.33 -14.12
N ILE A 103 -9.16 -13.60 -14.07
CA ILE A 103 -10.15 -12.99 -14.96
C ILE A 103 -10.18 -11.47 -14.78
N ALA A 104 -10.21 -10.97 -13.53
CA ALA A 104 -10.18 -9.55 -13.23
C ALA A 104 -8.93 -8.84 -13.77
N SER A 105 -7.78 -9.52 -13.77
CA SER A 105 -6.54 -8.97 -14.34
C SER A 105 -6.63 -8.77 -15.85
N VAL A 106 -7.25 -9.71 -16.58
CA VAL A 106 -7.48 -9.60 -18.03
C VAL A 106 -8.42 -8.42 -18.32
N ILE A 107 -9.51 -8.30 -17.56
CA ILE A 107 -10.45 -7.17 -17.69
C ILE A 107 -9.73 -5.85 -17.40
N SER A 108 -8.90 -5.81 -16.36
CA SER A 108 -8.13 -4.62 -15.99
C SER A 108 -7.15 -4.20 -17.09
N LEU A 109 -6.52 -5.15 -17.79
CA LEU A 109 -5.64 -4.85 -18.93
C LEU A 109 -6.41 -4.21 -20.09
N VAL A 110 -7.61 -4.71 -20.40
CA VAL A 110 -8.48 -4.12 -21.43
C VAL A 110 -8.93 -2.71 -21.05
N MET A 111 -9.29 -2.50 -19.77
CA MET A 111 -9.74 -1.20 -19.27
C MET A 111 -8.61 -0.19 -19.04
N PHE A 112 -7.35 -0.64 -19.01
CA PHE A 112 -6.20 0.18 -18.61
C PHE A 112 -6.07 1.45 -19.44
N GLU A 113 -6.16 1.34 -20.77
CA GLU A 113 -6.04 2.49 -21.67
C GLU A 113 -7.13 3.52 -21.44
N MET A 114 -8.38 3.08 -21.24
CA MET A 114 -9.52 3.95 -20.97
C MET A 114 -9.35 4.68 -19.63
N LEU A 115 -8.96 3.96 -18.57
CA LEU A 115 -8.74 4.51 -17.24
C LEU A 115 -7.61 5.54 -17.23
N VAL A 116 -6.46 5.22 -17.84
CA VAL A 116 -5.30 6.12 -17.86
C VAL A 116 -5.62 7.39 -18.63
N ARG A 117 -6.22 7.30 -19.83
CA ARG A 117 -6.63 8.48 -20.61
C ARG A 117 -7.66 9.32 -19.85
N GLY A 118 -8.59 8.69 -19.15
CA GLY A 118 -9.58 9.37 -18.31
C GLY A 118 -8.91 10.18 -17.19
N ILE A 119 -8.01 9.55 -16.43
CA ILE A 119 -7.28 10.21 -15.33
C ILE A 119 -6.42 11.37 -15.87
N VAL A 120 -5.66 11.15 -16.94
CA VAL A 120 -4.82 12.20 -17.55
C VAL A 120 -5.68 13.38 -18.00
N ARG A 121 -6.83 13.13 -18.64
CA ARG A 121 -7.76 14.18 -19.06
C ARG A 121 -8.28 14.99 -17.87
N ILE A 122 -8.67 14.33 -16.78
CA ILE A 122 -9.15 15.00 -15.55
C ILE A 122 -8.04 15.87 -14.95
N VAL A 123 -6.81 15.33 -14.87
CA VAL A 123 -5.65 16.06 -14.33
C VAL A 123 -5.30 17.28 -15.17
N VAL A 124 -5.37 17.18 -16.50
CA VAL A 124 -5.08 18.31 -17.41
C VAL A 124 -6.16 19.39 -17.33
N ILE A 125 -7.44 19.02 -17.20
CA ILE A 125 -8.56 19.99 -17.18
C ILE A 125 -8.63 20.73 -15.82
N TYR A 126 -8.62 19.99 -14.71
CA TYR A 126 -8.87 20.56 -13.39
C TYR A 126 -7.59 20.88 -12.61
N GLY A 127 -6.44 20.38 -13.06
CA GLY A 127 -5.16 20.51 -12.35
C GLY A 127 -5.07 19.61 -11.12
N LEU A 128 -3.85 19.23 -10.76
CA LEU A 128 -3.58 18.34 -9.62
C LEU A 128 -4.02 18.95 -8.27
N ARG A 129 -3.95 20.28 -8.15
CA ARG A 129 -4.28 21.01 -6.93
C ARG A 129 -5.76 20.93 -6.60
N PHE A 130 -6.64 21.08 -7.59
CA PHE A 130 -8.08 20.99 -7.37
C PHE A 130 -8.47 19.57 -6.95
N ILE A 131 -7.94 18.55 -7.63
CA ILE A 131 -8.18 17.14 -7.29
C ILE A 131 -7.76 16.84 -5.85
N SER A 132 -6.61 17.38 -5.44
CA SER A 132 -6.11 17.19 -4.07
C SER A 132 -6.99 17.87 -3.02
N ILE A 133 -7.52 19.07 -3.31
CA ILE A 133 -8.47 19.76 -2.42
C ILE A 133 -9.77 18.98 -2.31
N VAL A 134 -10.32 18.50 -3.43
CA VAL A 134 -11.54 17.68 -3.43
C VAL A 134 -11.34 16.41 -2.62
N ALA A 135 -10.23 15.70 -2.80
CA ALA A 135 -9.89 14.52 -2.01
C ALA A 135 -9.79 14.84 -0.51
N LEU A 136 -9.16 15.96 -0.14
CA LEU A 136 -9.03 16.40 1.25
C LEU A 136 -10.40 16.71 1.87
N VAL A 137 -11.29 17.38 1.14
CA VAL A 137 -12.66 17.67 1.59
C VAL A 137 -13.45 16.37 1.80
N ILE A 138 -13.34 15.41 0.88
CA ILE A 138 -13.99 14.10 1.03
C ILE A 138 -13.49 13.36 2.27
N ILE A 139 -12.16 13.36 2.51
CA ILE A 139 -11.58 12.72 3.69
C ILE A 139 -12.08 13.41 4.97
N LEU A 140 -12.07 14.74 5.03
CA LEU A 140 -12.59 15.49 6.20
C LEU A 140 -14.07 15.20 6.44
N PHE A 141 -14.87 15.11 5.39
CA PHE A 141 -16.27 14.73 5.49
C PHE A 141 -16.44 13.34 6.08
N PHE A 142 -15.68 12.34 5.61
CA PHE A 142 -15.73 10.99 6.17
C PHE A 142 -15.28 10.93 7.63
N VAL A 143 -14.21 11.65 7.99
CA VAL A 143 -13.72 11.71 9.37
C VAL A 143 -14.78 12.32 10.29
N LEU A 144 -15.41 13.42 9.87
CA LEU A 144 -16.51 14.05 10.61
C LEU A 144 -17.71 13.12 10.76
N PHE A 145 -18.10 12.43 9.68
CA PHE A 145 -19.28 11.59 9.67
C PHE A 145 -19.12 10.33 10.54
N PHE A 146 -17.95 9.69 10.49
CA PHE A 146 -17.71 8.42 11.20
C PHE A 146 -17.08 8.59 12.59
N SER A 147 -16.21 9.58 12.78
CA SER A 147 -15.44 9.76 14.03
C SER A 147 -15.82 11.03 14.80
N GLY A 148 -16.64 11.91 14.24
CA GLY A 148 -17.01 13.16 14.87
C GLY A 148 -15.84 14.14 15.06
N TRP A 149 -15.94 14.98 16.09
CA TRP A 149 -14.96 16.04 16.37
C TRP A 149 -13.60 15.51 16.82
N ASP A 150 -13.58 14.41 17.60
CA ASP A 150 -12.34 13.79 18.06
C ASP A 150 -11.47 13.33 16.87
N GLY A 151 -12.12 12.80 15.82
CA GLY A 151 -11.46 12.40 14.58
C GLY A 151 -10.72 13.56 13.89
N ILE A 152 -11.26 14.78 13.92
CA ILE A 152 -10.58 15.95 13.36
C ILE A 152 -9.30 16.25 14.15
N ILE A 153 -9.36 16.22 15.48
CA ILE A 153 -8.20 16.52 16.32
C ILE A 153 -7.07 15.53 16.01
N PHE A 154 -7.38 14.22 15.96
CA PHE A 154 -6.40 13.21 15.57
C PHE A 154 -5.89 13.39 14.14
N CYS A 155 -6.75 13.80 13.21
CA CYS A 155 -6.37 14.06 11.83
C CYS A 155 -5.36 15.23 11.72
N ILE A 156 -5.57 16.30 12.48
CA ILE A 156 -4.66 17.46 12.52
C ILE A 156 -3.30 17.04 13.09
N VAL A 157 -3.30 16.35 14.23
CA VAL A 157 -2.06 15.88 14.87
C VAL A 157 -1.30 14.92 13.94
N SER A 158 -1.99 13.96 13.33
CA SER A 158 -1.39 13.01 12.39
C SER A 158 -0.85 13.69 11.14
N SER A 159 -1.54 14.71 10.64
CA SER A 159 -1.10 15.51 9.50
C SER A 159 0.17 16.31 9.84
N ALA A 160 0.24 16.88 11.04
CA ALA A 160 1.45 17.57 11.49
C ALA A 160 2.66 16.63 11.54
N VAL A 161 2.49 15.42 12.09
CA VAL A 161 3.54 14.39 12.11
C VAL A 161 3.96 13.99 10.69
N GLY A 162 3.01 13.79 9.78
CA GLY A 162 3.28 13.44 8.38
C GLY A 162 4.00 14.53 7.57
N LEU A 163 3.91 15.79 8.00
CA LEU A 163 4.57 16.93 7.36
C LEU A 163 6.02 17.16 7.84
N ILE A 164 6.44 16.56 8.96
CA ILE A 164 7.79 16.73 9.53
C ILE A 164 8.91 16.50 8.49
N PRO A 165 8.93 15.42 7.68
CA PRO A 165 9.99 15.23 6.69
C PRO A 165 10.01 16.33 5.64
N VAL A 166 8.85 16.82 5.24
CA VAL A 166 8.72 17.84 4.19
C VAL A 166 9.29 19.17 4.67
N PHE A 167 9.04 19.55 5.92
CA PHE A 167 9.60 20.77 6.51
C PHE A 167 11.12 20.73 6.68
N TRP A 168 11.68 19.55 6.94
CA TRP A 168 13.14 19.35 7.09
C TRP A 168 13.85 19.00 5.78
N GLY A 169 13.16 19.05 4.63
CA GLY A 169 13.73 18.68 3.33
C GLY A 169 14.12 17.19 3.22
N ALA A 170 13.69 16.36 4.17
CA ALA A 170 13.89 14.93 4.17
C ALA A 170 12.86 14.22 3.28
N ARG A 171 13.19 13.01 2.82
CA ARG A 171 12.24 12.18 2.07
C ARG A 171 11.13 11.71 3.00
N ARG A 172 9.86 11.77 2.55
CA ARG A 172 8.69 11.26 3.31
C ARG A 172 8.85 9.80 3.77
N MET A 173 9.63 9.02 3.02
CA MET A 173 9.99 7.63 3.36
C MET A 173 10.72 7.50 4.70
N ASN A 174 11.45 8.53 5.15
CA ASN A 174 12.20 8.50 6.40
C ASN A 174 11.28 8.44 7.62
N CYS A 175 10.13 9.14 7.59
CA CYS A 175 9.13 9.03 8.67
C CYS A 175 8.53 7.63 8.75
N LEU A 176 8.48 6.91 7.63
CA LEU A 176 7.95 5.56 7.61
C LEU A 176 8.87 4.60 8.38
N GLY A 177 10.19 4.84 8.38
CA GLY A 177 11.14 4.11 9.22
C GLY A 177 10.82 4.18 10.72
N VAL A 178 10.29 5.32 11.20
CA VAL A 178 9.87 5.50 12.60
C VAL A 178 8.71 4.57 12.97
N ILE A 179 7.85 4.22 12.01
CA ILE A 179 6.73 3.29 12.21
C ILE A 179 7.17 1.84 12.01
N LEU A 180 8.05 1.58 11.04
CA LEU A 180 8.49 0.22 10.72
C LEU A 180 9.38 -0.38 11.79
N LEU A 181 10.23 0.43 12.44
CA LEU A 181 11.17 -0.07 13.42
C LEU A 181 10.47 -0.67 14.67
N PRO A 182 9.48 0.00 15.30
CA PRO A 182 8.69 -0.59 16.37
C PRO A 182 7.90 -1.83 15.95
N VAL A 183 7.28 -1.80 14.75
CA VAL A 183 6.52 -2.93 14.23
C VAL A 183 7.43 -4.14 14.00
N ALA A 184 8.63 -3.93 13.44
CA ALA A 184 9.63 -4.98 13.25
C ALA A 184 10.15 -5.54 14.58
N CYS A 185 10.37 -4.69 15.58
CA CYS A 185 10.76 -5.11 16.93
C CYS A 185 9.66 -5.96 17.59
N ASN A 186 8.40 -5.54 17.48
CA ASN A 186 7.27 -6.30 18.02
C ASN A 186 7.13 -7.67 17.34
N MET A 187 7.21 -7.72 16.01
CA MET A 187 7.08 -8.97 15.26
C MET A 187 8.25 -9.95 15.42
N SER A 188 9.45 -9.44 15.69
CA SER A 188 10.63 -10.28 15.95
C SER A 188 10.65 -10.85 17.38
N GLY A 189 9.64 -10.56 18.20
CA GLY A 189 9.54 -11.01 19.59
C GLY A 189 10.34 -10.17 20.58
N PHE A 190 11.05 -9.13 20.12
CA PHE A 190 11.80 -8.18 20.96
C PHE A 190 10.96 -7.00 21.43
N GLY A 191 9.67 -6.96 21.11
CA GLY A 191 8.79 -5.82 21.39
C GLY A 191 8.75 -5.42 22.86
N GLU A 192 8.68 -6.40 23.76
CA GLU A 192 8.64 -6.16 25.21
C GLU A 192 9.97 -5.61 25.73
N GLN A 193 11.10 -6.15 25.26
CA GLN A 193 12.44 -5.65 25.62
C GLN A 193 12.66 -4.22 25.13
N VAL A 194 12.22 -3.92 23.91
CA VAL A 194 12.29 -2.57 23.34
C VAL A 194 11.35 -1.61 24.07
N ALA A 195 10.16 -2.07 24.48
CA ALA A 195 9.22 -1.26 25.26
C ALA A 195 9.74 -0.92 26.66
N VAL A 196 10.41 -1.86 27.34
CA VAL A 196 11.12 -1.62 28.60
C VAL A 196 12.28 -0.65 28.40
N TRP A 197 13.07 -0.79 27.33
CA TRP A 197 14.16 0.15 27.02
C TRP A 197 13.67 1.56 26.70
N LEU A 198 12.47 1.68 26.13
CA LEU A 198 11.81 2.95 25.84
C LEU A 198 11.03 3.53 27.04
N GLY A 199 10.94 2.79 28.16
CA GLY A 199 10.23 3.22 29.38
C GLY A 199 8.71 3.34 29.20
N LEU A 200 8.14 2.59 28.25
CA LEU A 200 6.69 2.53 28.00
C LEU A 200 5.98 1.50 28.90
N ILE A 201 6.75 0.61 29.52
CA ILE A 201 6.38 -0.44 30.49
C ILE A 201 7.52 -0.51 31.51
#